data_AF-A0A9K3IB90-F1
#
_entry.id   AF-A0A9K3IB90-F1
#
_cell.length_a   1.000
_cell.length_b   1.000
_cell.length_c   1.000
_cell.angle_alpha   90.00
_cell.angle_beta   90.00
_cell.angle_gamma   90.00
#
_symmetry.space_group_name_H-M   'P 1'
#
loop_
_entity.id
_entity.type
_entity.pdbx_description
1 polymer ?
#
loop_
_entity_poly.entity_id
_entity_poly.type
_entity_poly.pdbx_seq_one_letter_code
_entity_poly.pdbx_strand_id
1 'polypeptide(L)'
;MGGKGGMFYYADGIDKVLMLFGTLGCLGDALMSPLTMLILSGILDDYGGGGISFSIDVVNKYALKLLILAIGVGISAFLEGICWTRTAERQTSRLRMEYLKSVLRQEVGFFDTQVGSSINFEVISTISGDAQLIQDVMADKVL
;
A
#
# COMPACT_ATOMS: atom_id res chain seq x y z
N MET A 1 -12.68 20.77 -26.47
CA MET A 1 -12.35 21.34 -25.15
C MET A 1 -12.67 20.25 -24.12
N GLY A 2 -11.76 19.36 -23.72
CA GLY A 2 -10.40 19.64 -23.27
C GLY A 2 -10.37 19.95 -21.77
N GLY A 3 -11.09 19.19 -20.93
CA GLY A 3 -11.12 19.36 -19.48
C GLY A 3 -10.53 18.13 -18.79
N LYS A 4 -9.35 18.30 -18.21
CA LYS A 4 -8.56 17.28 -17.49
C LYS A 4 -9.33 16.73 -16.27
N GLY A 5 -10.10 15.66 -16.45
CA GLY A 5 -10.72 14.88 -15.38
C GLY A 5 -10.02 13.53 -15.21
N GLY A 6 -8.70 13.55 -14.95
CA GLY A 6 -7.86 12.35 -14.94
C GLY A 6 -8.15 11.43 -13.75
N MET A 7 -8.47 10.17 -14.05
CA MET A 7 -8.29 8.93 -13.25
C MET A 7 -8.81 8.83 -11.80
N PHE A 8 -9.11 9.94 -11.13
CA PHE A 8 -9.59 10.04 -9.75
C PHE A 8 -11.05 10.46 -9.63
N TYR A 9 -11.79 10.51 -10.74
CA TYR A 9 -13.23 10.83 -10.74
C TYR A 9 -14.07 9.72 -10.11
N TYR A 10 -13.55 8.49 -10.08
CA TYR A 10 -14.23 7.31 -9.52
C TYR A 10 -13.56 6.76 -8.25
N ALA A 11 -12.65 7.52 -7.63
CA ALA A 11 -12.19 7.26 -6.27
C ALA A 11 -13.22 7.88 -5.32
N ASP A 12 -13.93 7.02 -4.58
CA ASP A 12 -14.95 7.42 -3.62
C ASP A 12 -14.35 8.43 -2.64
N GLY A 13 -15.13 9.35 -2.07
CA GLY A 13 -14.59 10.35 -1.11
C GLY A 13 -13.85 9.69 0.06
N ILE A 14 -14.26 8.47 0.39
CA ILE A 14 -13.65 7.58 1.39
C ILE A 14 -12.29 7.03 0.93
N ASP A 15 -12.13 6.66 -0.35
CA ASP A 15 -10.86 6.13 -0.88
C ASP A 15 -9.76 7.20 -0.87
N LYS A 16 -10.10 8.48 -1.11
CA LYS A 16 -9.14 9.59 -1.01
C LYS A 16 -8.67 9.85 0.42
N VAL A 17 -9.57 9.75 1.40
CA VAL A 17 -9.22 9.89 2.81
C VAL A 17 -8.37 8.69 3.26
N LEU A 18 -8.74 7.48 2.86
CA LEU A 18 -7.96 6.25 3.08
C LEU A 18 -6.54 6.36 2.50
N MET A 19 -6.39 6.83 1.25
CA MET A 19 -5.07 7.01 0.63
C MET A 19 -4.23 8.07 1.36
N LEU A 20 -4.85 9.16 1.83
CA LEU A 20 -4.14 10.19 2.58
C LEU A 20 -3.63 9.66 3.93
N PHE A 21 -4.46 8.91 4.65
CA PHE A 21 -4.05 8.22 5.88
C PHE A 21 -2.99 7.13 5.63
N GLY A 22 -3.10 6.38 4.53
CA GLY A 22 -2.09 5.39 4.13
C GLY A 22 -0.73 6.04 3.85
N THR A 23 -0.68 7.15 3.11
CA THR A 23 0.58 7.87 2.86
C THR A 23 1.20 8.47 4.12
N LEU A 24 0.38 8.90 5.08
CA LEU A 24 0.86 9.35 6.39
C LEU A 24 1.40 8.17 7.23
N GLY A 25 0.76 7.00 7.12
CA GLY A 25 1.24 5.76 7.75
C GLY A 25 2.59 5.31 7.22
N CYS A 26 2.73 5.33 5.89
CA CYS A 26 3.96 4.96 5.18
C CYS A 26 5.13 5.90 5.56
N LEU A 27 4.86 7.20 5.72
CA LEU A 27 5.86 8.15 6.23
C LEU A 27 6.22 7.87 7.68
N GLY A 28 5.26 7.47 8.51
CA GLY A 28 5.50 7.08 9.89
C GLY A 28 6.42 5.85 10.00
N ASP A 29 6.17 4.84 9.17
CA ASP A 29 6.99 3.62 9.09
C ASP A 29 8.38 3.91 8.52
N ALA A 30 8.49 4.69 7.45
CA ALA A 30 9.77 5.11 6.89
C ALA A 30 10.63 5.93 7.88
N LEU A 31 10.00 6.74 8.73
CA LEU A 31 10.67 7.53 9.77
C LEU A 31 11.03 6.71 11.01
N MET A 32 10.47 5.51 11.21
CA MET A 32 10.80 4.63 12.33
C MET A 32 12.31 4.32 12.41
N SER A 33 12.91 4.00 11.26
CA SER A 33 14.33 3.66 11.15
C SER A 33 15.26 4.79 11.62
N PRO A 34 15.16 6.03 11.09
CA PRO A 34 15.98 7.14 11.57
C PRO A 34 15.63 7.56 13.00
N LEU A 35 14.36 7.51 13.43
CA LEU A 35 13.97 7.87 14.79
C LEU A 35 14.55 6.91 15.84
N THR A 36 14.56 5.61 15.55
CA THR A 36 15.18 4.59 16.42
C THR A 36 16.68 4.83 16.54
N MET A 37 17.33 5.20 15.42
CA MET A 37 18.75 5.54 15.39
C MET A 37 19.07 6.81 16.20
N LEU A 38 18.22 7.84 16.17
CA LEU A 38 18.37 9.05 17.00
C LEU A 38 18.21 8.75 18.49
N ILE A 39 17.24 7.90 18.85
CA ILE A 39 17.05 7.45 20.24
C ILE A 39 18.29 6.70 20.72
N LEU A 40 18.83 5.80 19.89
CA LEU A 40 20.04 5.05 20.18
C LEU A 40 21.26 5.96 20.33
N SER A 41 21.41 6.97 19.47
CA SER A 41 22.48 7.97 19.58
C SER A 41 22.41 8.72 20.91
N GLY A 42 21.21 9.15 21.34
CA GLY A 42 21.03 9.84 22.63
C GLY A 42 21.40 8.95 23.83
N ILE A 43 21.11 7.65 23.76
CA ILE A 43 21.55 6.66 24.75
C ILE A 43 23.09 6.58 24.78
N LEU A 44 23.73 6.49 23.60
CA LEU A 44 25.18 6.40 23.47
C LEU A 44 25.91 7.65 23.97
N ASP A 45 25.38 8.84 23.70
CA ASP A 45 25.97 10.11 24.15
C ASP A 45 25.88 10.26 25.68
N ASP A 46 24.72 9.92 26.27
CA ASP A 46 24.52 9.94 27.73
C ASP A 46 25.47 8.95 28.45
N TYR A 47 25.79 7.81 27.83
CA TYR A 47 26.73 6.81 28.39
C TYR A 47 28.20 7.07 28.03
N GLY A 48 28.48 7.75 26.91
CA GLY A 48 29.83 8.04 26.43
C GLY A 48 30.50 9.24 27.10
N GLY A 49 29.72 10.16 27.70
CA GLY A 49 30.18 11.43 28.28
C GLY A 49 31.02 11.36 29.57
N GLY A 50 31.43 10.17 30.03
CA GLY A 50 32.47 10.03 31.07
C GLY A 50 32.00 9.89 32.53
N GLY A 51 30.70 9.72 32.78
CA GLY A 51 30.17 9.40 34.11
C GLY A 51 29.36 8.10 34.09
N ILE A 52 30.01 6.96 34.31
CA ILE A 52 29.37 5.63 34.26
C ILE A 52 28.53 5.42 35.54
N SER A 53 27.42 6.12 35.67
CA SER A 53 26.34 5.74 36.57
C SER A 53 25.21 5.17 35.72
N PHE A 54 25.12 3.84 35.69
CA PHE A 54 24.00 3.13 35.06
C PHE A 54 22.71 3.42 35.85
N SER A 55 22.11 4.58 35.58
CA SER A 55 20.83 4.96 36.17
C SER A 55 19.70 4.28 35.41
N ILE A 56 18.94 3.46 36.13
CA ILE A 56 17.73 2.79 35.63
C ILE A 56 16.73 3.81 35.08
N ASP A 57 16.70 5.03 35.63
CA ASP A 57 15.82 6.12 35.16
C ASP A 57 16.10 6.54 33.71
N VAL A 58 17.36 6.54 33.28
CA VAL A 58 17.76 6.88 31.90
C VAL A 58 17.29 5.78 30.95
N VAL A 59 17.54 4.52 31.32
CA VAL A 59 17.06 3.35 30.55
C VAL A 59 15.54 3.36 30.41
N ASN A 60 14.83 3.59 31.51
CA ASN A 60 13.36 3.60 31.53
C ASN A 60 12.80 4.73 30.65
N LYS A 61 13.42 5.92 30.65
CA LYS A 61 13.05 7.05 29.80
C LYS A 61 13.18 6.71 28.31
N TYR A 62 14.27 6.08 27.89
CA TYR A 62 14.47 5.69 26.50
C TYR A 62 13.63 4.48 26.09
N ALA A 63 13.42 3.51 27.00
CA ALA A 63 12.52 2.38 26.79
C ALA A 63 11.07 2.84 26.58
N LEU A 64 10.57 3.80 27.38
CA LEU A 64 9.25 4.40 27.19
C LEU A 64 9.12 5.12 25.85
N LYS A 65 10.15 5.84 25.40
CA LYS A 65 10.15 6.48 24.07
C LYS A 65 10.06 5.46 22.94
N LEU A 66 10.80 4.35 23.03
CA LEU A 66 10.73 3.27 22.04
C LEU A 66 9.36 2.58 22.05
N LEU A 67 8.76 2.38 23.23
CA LEU A 67 7.44 1.78 23.35
C LEU A 67 6.35 2.64 22.68
N ILE A 68 6.36 3.95 22.94
CA ILE A 68 5.39 4.89 22.32
C ILE A 68 5.58 4.91 20.80
N LEU A 69 6.83 4.93 20.33
CA LEU A 69 7.15 4.90 18.91
C LEU A 69 6.64 3.60 18.25
N ALA A 70 6.88 2.44 18.87
CA ALA A 70 6.42 1.15 18.37
C ALA A 70 4.89 1.06 18.27
N ILE A 71 4.17 1.60 19.27
CA ILE A 71 2.70 1.65 19.24
C ILE A 71 2.21 2.57 18.11
N GLY A 72 2.83 3.74 17.94
CA GLY A 72 2.49 4.69 16.88
C GLY A 72 2.69 4.10 15.48
N VAL A 73 3.82 3.42 15.26
CA VAL A 73 4.10 2.73 13.99
C VAL A 73 3.16 1.55 13.78
N GLY A 74 2.89 0.75 14.81
CA GLY A 74 1.97 -0.39 14.71
C GLY A 74 0.54 0.02 14.32
N ILE A 75 0.02 1.11 14.88
CA ILE A 75 -1.29 1.66 14.49
C ILE A 75 -1.24 2.18 13.05
N SER A 76 -0.16 2.85 12.67
CA SER A 76 0.03 3.42 11.33
C SER A 76 0.07 2.33 10.26
N ALA A 77 0.87 1.28 10.47
CA ALA A 77 0.97 0.13 9.57
C ALA A 77 -0.34 -0.65 9.47
N PHE A 78 -1.07 -0.81 10.59
CA PHE A 78 -2.37 -1.49 10.57
C PHE A 78 -3.42 -0.71 9.76
N LEU A 79 -3.49 0.61 9.95
CA LEU A 79 -4.37 1.47 9.16
C LEU A 79 -4.00 1.43 7.69
N GLU A 80 -2.71 1.60 7.37
CA GLU A 80 -2.19 1.51 6.02
C GLU A 80 -2.61 0.19 5.34
N GLY A 81 -2.37 -0.95 6.01
CA GLY A 81 -2.72 -2.26 5.47
C GLY A 81 -4.20 -2.45 5.18
N ILE A 82 -5.08 -2.01 6.08
CA ILE A 82 -6.54 -2.06 5.84
C ILE A 82 -6.94 -1.15 4.68
N CYS A 83 -6.38 0.05 4.60
CA CYS A 83 -6.71 1.04 3.59
C CYS A 83 -6.33 0.54 2.18
N TRP A 84 -5.11 0.01 2.03
CA TRP A 84 -4.62 -0.51 0.76
C TRP A 84 -5.35 -1.79 0.34
N THR A 85 -5.57 -2.72 1.27
CA THR A 85 -6.31 -3.97 0.98
C THR A 85 -7.73 -3.68 0.48
N ARG A 86 -8.48 -2.79 1.18
CA ARG A 86 -9.84 -2.41 0.78
C ARG A 86 -9.87 -1.70 -0.58
N THR A 87 -8.88 -0.86 -0.84
CA THR A 87 -8.77 -0.15 -2.13
C THR A 87 -8.47 -1.12 -3.26
N ALA A 88 -7.54 -2.05 -3.04
CA ALA A 88 -7.16 -3.09 -4.01
C ALA A 88 -8.34 -4.01 -4.35
N GLU A 89 -9.13 -4.43 -3.35
CA GLU A 89 -10.36 -5.22 -3.56
C GLU A 89 -11.36 -4.48 -4.46
N ARG A 90 -11.65 -3.21 -4.14
CA ARG A 90 -12.60 -2.38 -4.91
C ARG A 90 -12.15 -2.17 -6.35
N GLN A 91 -10.87 -1.89 -6.58
CA GLN A 91 -10.33 -1.70 -7.93
C GLN A 91 -10.39 -3.00 -8.75
N THR A 92 -10.02 -4.13 -8.14
CA THR A 92 -10.07 -5.45 -8.78
C THR A 92 -11.48 -5.83 -9.20
N SER A 93 -12.48 -5.66 -8.32
CA SER A 93 -13.87 -6.00 -8.65
C SER A 93 -14.40 -5.17 -9.82
N ARG A 94 -14.06 -3.88 -9.90
CA ARG A 94 -14.46 -3.01 -11.01
C ARG A 94 -13.79 -3.41 -12.32
N LEU A 95 -12.51 -3.73 -12.28
CA LEU A 95 -11.76 -4.19 -13.45
C LEU A 95 -12.37 -5.49 -14.00
N ARG A 96 -12.69 -6.46 -13.14
CA ARG A 96 -13.38 -7.70 -13.55
C ARG A 96 -14.75 -7.45 -14.16
N MET A 97 -15.50 -6.48 -13.66
CA MET A 97 -16.85 -6.16 -14.15
C MET A 97 -16.83 -5.48 -15.53
N GLU A 98 -15.99 -4.45 -15.73
CA GLU A 98 -15.83 -3.79 -17.03
C GLU A 98 -15.21 -4.73 -18.07
N TYR A 99 -14.33 -5.63 -17.63
CA TYR A 99 -13.79 -6.71 -18.46
C TYR A 99 -14.90 -7.64 -18.98
N LEU A 100 -15.72 -8.21 -18.09
CA LEU A 100 -16.83 -9.10 -18.48
C LEU A 100 -17.81 -8.41 -19.42
N LYS A 101 -18.11 -7.14 -19.15
CA LYS A 101 -19.01 -6.32 -19.98
C LYS A 101 -18.46 -6.08 -21.38
N SER A 102 -17.15 -5.91 -21.52
CA SER A 102 -16.48 -5.71 -22.81
C SER A 102 -16.49 -7.00 -23.64
N VAL A 103 -16.20 -8.15 -23.02
CA VAL A 103 -16.27 -9.47 -23.66
C VAL A 103 -17.67 -9.79 -24.17
N LEU A 104 -18.71 -9.49 -23.38
CA LEU A 104 -20.11 -9.75 -23.76
C LEU A 104 -20.64 -8.81 -24.86
N ARG A 105 -19.96 -7.69 -25.13
CA ARG A 105 -20.34 -6.72 -26.19
C ARG A 105 -19.68 -7.01 -27.53
N GLN A 106 -18.80 -8.01 -27.62
CA GLN A 106 -18.04 -8.31 -28.82
C GLN A 106 -18.85 -9.17 -29.79
N GLU A 107 -18.85 -8.82 -31.08
CA GLU A 107 -19.72 -9.44 -32.10
C GLU A 107 -19.34 -10.89 -32.42
N VAL A 108 -20.33 -11.72 -32.78
CA VAL A 108 -20.15 -13.16 -33.06
C VAL A 108 -19.14 -13.42 -34.19
N GLY A 109 -19.00 -12.51 -35.16
CA GLY A 109 -18.02 -12.61 -36.23
C GLY A 109 -16.55 -12.55 -35.78
N PHE A 110 -16.27 -11.93 -34.62
CA PHE A 110 -14.93 -11.91 -33.99
C PHE A 110 -14.57 -13.25 -33.34
N PHE A 111 -15.58 -14.02 -32.92
CA PHE A 111 -15.41 -15.38 -32.41
C PHE A 111 -15.23 -16.40 -33.54
N ASP A 112 -15.80 -16.15 -34.71
CA ASP A 112 -15.79 -17.08 -35.85
C ASP A 112 -14.57 -16.92 -36.78
N THR A 113 -13.98 -15.71 -36.89
CA THR A 113 -12.72 -15.49 -37.62
C THR A 113 -11.47 -15.97 -36.88
N GLN A 114 -11.61 -16.35 -35.61
CA GLN A 114 -10.52 -16.81 -34.74
C GLN A 114 -10.58 -18.33 -34.49
N VAL A 115 -10.64 -19.09 -35.57
CA VAL A 115 -10.50 -20.57 -35.57
C VAL A 115 -9.20 -21.04 -34.87
N GLY A 116 -8.26 -20.15 -34.57
CA GLY A 116 -7.26 -20.33 -33.52
C GLY A 116 -7.72 -19.75 -32.17
N SER A 117 -8.52 -20.50 -31.40
CA SER A 117 -8.97 -20.17 -30.03
C SER A 117 -7.87 -19.70 -29.06
N SER A 118 -6.60 -19.89 -29.42
CA SER A 118 -5.44 -19.54 -28.60
C SER A 118 -5.22 -18.03 -28.45
N ILE A 119 -5.40 -17.21 -29.48
CA ILE A 119 -4.93 -15.81 -29.45
C ILE A 119 -5.84 -14.93 -28.56
N ASN A 120 -7.16 -15.12 -28.63
CA ASN A 120 -8.08 -14.45 -27.72
C ASN A 120 -7.90 -14.93 -26.28
N PHE A 121 -7.88 -16.25 -26.05
CA PHE A 121 -7.70 -16.78 -24.70
C PHE A 121 -6.36 -16.36 -24.11
N GLU A 122 -5.30 -16.30 -24.92
CA GLU A 122 -3.98 -15.80 -24.53
C GLU A 122 -4.05 -14.31 -24.20
N VAL A 123 -4.55 -13.43 -25.07
CA VAL A 123 -4.68 -11.99 -24.75
C VAL A 123 -5.58 -11.75 -23.54
N ILE A 124 -6.67 -12.52 -23.40
CA ILE A 124 -7.63 -12.49 -22.29
C ILE A 124 -6.97 -12.92 -20.96
N SER A 125 -6.26 -14.04 -20.97
CA SER A 125 -5.56 -14.58 -19.81
C SER A 125 -4.33 -13.74 -19.46
N THR A 126 -3.71 -13.09 -20.46
CA THR A 126 -2.60 -12.15 -20.24
C THR A 126 -3.13 -10.88 -19.57
N ILE A 127 -4.22 -10.27 -20.04
CA ILE A 127 -4.80 -9.08 -19.40
C ILE A 127 -5.38 -9.40 -18.02
N SER A 128 -6.04 -10.55 -17.86
CA SER A 128 -6.54 -11.01 -16.55
C SER A 128 -5.38 -11.35 -15.61
N GLY A 129 -4.31 -11.92 -16.15
CA GLY A 129 -3.06 -12.19 -15.44
C GLY A 129 -2.39 -10.90 -15.02
N ASP A 130 -2.28 -9.90 -15.90
CA ASP A 130 -1.73 -8.57 -15.62
C ASP A 130 -2.57 -7.84 -14.56
N ALA A 131 -3.89 -7.97 -14.62
CA ALA A 131 -4.80 -7.45 -13.61
C ALA A 131 -4.57 -8.07 -12.23
N GLN A 132 -4.40 -9.39 -12.18
CA GLN A 132 -4.07 -10.12 -10.95
C GLN A 132 -2.67 -9.78 -10.46
N LEU A 133 -1.69 -9.65 -11.36
CA LEU A 133 -0.34 -9.23 -11.03
C LEU A 133 -0.31 -7.80 -10.49
N ILE A 134 -1.12 -6.88 -11.04
CA ILE A 134 -1.25 -5.53 -10.49
C ILE A 134 -1.92 -5.57 -9.11
N GLN A 135 -2.92 -6.42 -8.91
CA GLN A 135 -3.53 -6.62 -7.59
C GLN A 135 -2.53 -7.19 -6.59
N ASP A 136 -1.78 -8.22 -6.97
CA ASP A 136 -0.76 -8.87 -6.14
C ASP A 136 0.38 -7.88 -5.86
N VAL A 137 0.84 -7.11 -6.85
CA VAL A 137 1.87 -6.07 -6.64
C VAL A 137 1.34 -4.97 -5.72
N MET A 138 0.09 -4.53 -5.86
CA MET A 138 -0.48 -3.55 -4.93
C MET A 138 -0.67 -4.13 -3.52
N ALA A 139 -0.96 -5.42 -3.40
CA ALA A 139 -1.14 -6.09 -2.12
C ALA A 139 0.19 -6.46 -1.44
N ASP A 140 1.24 -6.80 -2.18
CA ASP A 140 2.53 -7.26 -1.66
C ASP A 140 3.61 -6.17 -1.62
N LYS A 141 3.54 -5.12 -2.46
CA LYS A 141 4.59 -4.08 -2.55
C LYS A 141 4.23 -2.76 -1.88
N VAL A 142 2.95 -2.53 -1.61
CA VAL A 142 2.47 -1.29 -0.98
C VAL A 142 2.16 -1.49 0.51
N LEU A 143 1.87 -2.73 0.92
CA LEU A 143 2.00 -3.21 2.30
C LEU A 143 3.49 -3.54 2.58
#